data_AF-A0A920FLY4-F1
#
_entry.id   AF-A0A920FLY4-F1
#
_cell.length_a   1.000
_cell.length_b   1.000
_cell.length_c   1.000
_cell.angle_alpha   90.00
_cell.angle_beta   90.00
_cell.angle_gamma   90.00
#
_symmetry.space_group_name_H-M   'P 1'
#
loop_
_entity.id
_entity.type
_entity.pdbx_description
1 polymer ?
#
loop_
_entity_poly.entity_id
_entity_poly.type
_entity_poly.pdbx_seq_one_letter_code
_entity_poly.pdbx_strand_id
1 'polypeptide(L)'
;MMAKVINLAERREQKIQKQLHSPMQGWIVWLKCPKCETREYSELRMPEGRIHKCGTMVEEHEVEIDIRAELTVSLRNSELISELLAKSNAKGIMKKFLKSGRAMLEHLERSEEEYRKRLQLMSQQECTPYPEEWDPEEKGLEIKKMDPLGLQLTAARQPELYFPDAS
;
A
#
# COMPACT_ATOMS: atom_id res chain seq x y z
N MET A 1 5.12 -35.73 35.18
CA MET A 1 4.73 -34.55 34.37
C MET A 1 5.95 -33.63 34.30
N MET A 2 6.64 -33.57 33.16
CA MET A 2 7.77 -32.64 33.00
C MET A 2 7.22 -31.24 32.76
N ALA A 3 7.38 -30.36 33.75
CA ALA A 3 7.18 -28.94 33.54
C ALA A 3 8.18 -28.49 32.48
N LYS A 4 7.70 -28.13 31.28
CA LYS A 4 8.52 -27.49 30.25
C LYS A 4 9.10 -26.22 30.87
N VAL A 5 10.39 -26.23 31.19
CA VAL A 5 11.14 -25.04 31.57
C VAL A 5 11.23 -24.18 30.31
N ILE A 6 10.26 -23.29 30.12
CA ILE A 6 10.24 -22.38 28.97
C ILE A 6 11.45 -21.46 29.15
N ASN A 7 12.45 -21.61 28.28
CA ASN A 7 13.69 -20.84 28.36
C ASN A 7 13.36 -19.34 28.19
N LEU A 8 13.98 -18.48 28.99
CA LEU A 8 13.80 -17.03 28.87
C LEU A 8 14.15 -16.53 27.45
N ALA A 9 15.10 -17.20 26.77
CA ALA A 9 15.44 -16.96 25.36
C ALA A 9 14.26 -17.29 24.43
N GLU A 10 13.65 -18.47 24.56
CA GLU A 10 12.48 -18.87 23.77
C GLU A 10 11.30 -17.91 23.96
N ARG A 11 11.07 -17.40 25.19
CA ARG A 11 10.03 -16.39 25.43
C ARG A 11 10.33 -15.05 24.76
N ARG A 12 11.59 -14.63 24.73
CA ARG A 12 12.01 -13.40 24.04
C ARG A 12 11.84 -13.53 22.54
N GLU A 13 12.25 -14.66 21.98
CA GLU A 13 12.07 -14.97 20.55
C GLU A 13 10.59 -15.02 20.18
N GLN A 14 9.74 -15.70 20.96
CA GLN A 14 8.30 -15.71 20.74
C GLN A 14 7.68 -14.31 20.81
N LYS A 15 8.17 -13.44 21.70
CA LYS A 15 7.69 -12.06 21.83
C LYS A 15 8.11 -11.21 20.64
N ILE A 16 9.35 -11.35 20.17
CA ILE A 16 9.87 -10.67 18.99
C ILE A 16 9.09 -11.14 17.75
N GLN A 17 8.92 -12.45 17.58
CA GLN A 17 8.14 -13.03 16.47
C GLN A 17 6.70 -12.54 16.49
N LYS A 18 6.04 -12.52 17.65
CA LYS A 18 4.70 -11.92 17.78
C LYS A 18 4.69 -10.46 17.37
N GLN A 19 5.65 -9.66 17.82
CA GLN A 19 5.72 -8.25 17.45
C GLN A 19 6.01 -8.03 15.96
N LEU A 20 6.81 -8.88 15.32
CA LEU A 20 7.09 -8.83 13.89
C LEU A 20 5.89 -9.25 13.03
N HIS A 21 5.02 -10.09 13.56
CA HIS A 21 3.81 -10.58 12.88
C HIS A 21 2.51 -9.88 13.31
N SER A 22 2.57 -8.92 14.23
CA SER A 22 1.41 -8.13 14.63
C SER A 22 1.06 -7.07 13.59
N PRO A 23 -0.24 -6.90 13.24
CA PRO A 23 -0.68 -5.82 12.38
C PRO A 23 -0.55 -4.47 13.09
N MET A 24 -0.31 -3.43 12.30
CA MET A 24 -0.29 -2.06 12.77
C MET A 24 -1.49 -1.31 12.20
N GLN A 25 -2.46 -0.99 13.05
CA GLN A 25 -3.71 -0.38 12.60
C GLN A 25 -3.48 1.06 12.12
N GLY A 26 -4.06 1.37 10.97
CA GLY A 26 -4.11 2.70 10.37
C GLY A 26 -5.41 2.90 9.59
N TRP A 27 -5.50 4.01 8.87
CA TRP A 27 -6.65 4.32 8.02
C TRP A 27 -6.25 5.09 6.78
N ILE A 28 -7.07 4.96 5.73
CA ILE A 28 -7.06 5.80 4.54
C ILE A 28 -8.47 6.33 4.35
N VAL A 29 -8.60 7.62 4.07
CA VAL A 29 -9.87 8.27 3.74
C VAL A 29 -9.90 8.50 2.23
N TRP A 30 -10.72 7.74 1.52
CA TRP A 30 -11.03 7.97 0.12
C TRP A 30 -11.98 9.16 -0.02
N LEU A 31 -11.73 9.98 -1.03
CA LEU A 31 -12.39 11.25 -1.29
C LEU A 31 -12.91 11.21 -2.72
N LYS A 32 -14.23 11.38 -2.92
CA LYS A 32 -14.85 11.52 -4.24
C LYS A 32 -15.58 12.85 -4.36
N CYS A 33 -15.26 13.62 -5.39
CA CYS A 33 -16.09 14.76 -5.77
C CYS A 33 -17.20 14.30 -6.73
N PRO A 34 -18.48 14.36 -6.37
CA PRO A 34 -19.56 13.88 -7.24
C PRO A 34 -19.74 14.73 -8.50
N LYS A 35 -19.28 15.99 -8.48
CA LYS A 35 -19.37 16.90 -9.64
C LYS A 35 -18.21 16.75 -10.62
N CYS A 36 -17.00 16.52 -10.12
CA CYS A 36 -15.80 16.39 -10.95
C CYS A 36 -15.41 14.94 -11.22
N GLU A 37 -16.06 13.99 -10.53
CA GLU A 37 -15.76 12.56 -10.52
C GLU A 37 -14.30 12.25 -10.16
N THR A 38 -13.63 13.20 -9.50
CA THR A 38 -12.24 13.04 -9.05
C THR A 38 -12.20 12.18 -7.80
N ARG A 39 -11.24 11.24 -7.77
CA ARG A 39 -11.00 10.31 -6.66
C ARG A 39 -9.58 10.51 -6.14
N GLU A 40 -9.47 10.77 -4.85
CA GLU A 40 -8.19 10.97 -4.15
C GLU A 40 -8.25 10.27 -2.79
N TYR A 41 -7.11 10.05 -2.14
CA TYR A 41 -7.10 9.56 -0.78
C TYR A 41 -6.24 10.45 0.13
N SER A 42 -6.57 10.43 1.42
CA SER A 42 -5.89 11.20 2.47
C SER A 42 -5.78 10.38 3.76
N GLU A 43 -4.72 10.62 4.53
CA GLU A 43 -4.49 10.01 5.84
C GLU A 43 -5.16 10.80 6.97
N LEU A 44 -5.76 11.95 6.65
CA LEU A 44 -6.37 12.86 7.61
C LEU A 44 -7.89 12.66 7.66
N ARG A 45 -8.41 12.48 8.86
CA ARG A 45 -9.85 12.55 9.14
C ARG A 45 -10.26 14.02 9.32
N MET A 46 -11.28 14.47 8.59
CA MET A 46 -11.84 15.82 8.71
C MET A 46 -13.28 15.74 9.19
N PRO A 47 -13.58 16.08 10.46
CA PRO A 47 -14.93 15.92 11.02
C PRO A 47 -16.00 16.74 10.29
N GLU A 48 -15.61 17.88 9.72
CA GLU A 48 -16.52 18.80 9.01
C GLU A 48 -16.61 18.51 7.51
N GLY A 49 -15.94 17.44 7.05
CA GLY A 49 -15.81 17.12 5.62
C GLY A 49 -14.89 18.09 4.88
N ARG A 50 -14.83 17.92 3.56
CA ARG A 50 -13.97 18.70 2.67
C ARG A 50 -14.79 19.29 1.52
N ILE A 51 -14.39 20.47 1.08
CA ILE A 51 -14.96 21.11 -0.11
C ILE A 51 -13.94 20.99 -1.24
N HIS A 52 -14.33 20.36 -2.35
CA HIS A 52 -13.51 20.30 -3.55
C HIS A 52 -13.37 21.71 -4.16
N LYS A 53 -12.32 21.95 -4.96
CA LYS A 53 -12.06 23.26 -5.59
C LYS A 53 -13.24 23.79 -6.44
N CYS A 54 -14.13 22.92 -6.90
CA CYS A 54 -15.35 23.28 -7.63
C CYS A 54 -16.50 23.77 -6.73
N GLY A 55 -16.31 23.85 -5.41
CA GLY A 55 -17.30 24.27 -4.42
C GLY A 55 -18.25 23.15 -3.96
N THR A 56 -18.03 21.90 -4.37
CA THR A 56 -18.89 20.77 -4.02
C THR A 56 -18.34 20.03 -2.81
N MET A 57 -19.24 19.61 -1.91
CA MET A 57 -18.89 18.74 -0.78
C MET A 57 -18.35 17.41 -1.29
N VAL A 58 -17.24 16.96 -0.71
CA VAL A 58 -16.59 15.69 -1.05
C VAL A 58 -17.26 14.56 -0.28
N GLU A 59 -17.50 13.45 -0.97
CA GLU A 59 -17.89 12.18 -0.35
C GLU A 59 -16.63 11.54 0.24
N GLU A 60 -16.65 11.24 1.54
CA GLU A 60 -15.50 10.64 2.24
C GLU A 60 -15.84 9.20 2.65
N HIS A 61 -14.91 8.27 2.43
CA HIS A 61 -15.02 6.89 2.84
C HIS A 61 -13.76 6.45 3.55
N GLU A 62 -13.87 6.13 4.84
CA GLU A 62 -12.75 5.68 5.64
C GLU A 62 -12.57 4.17 5.52
N VAL A 63 -11.33 3.75 5.33
CA VAL A 63 -10.91 2.36 5.19
C VAL A 63 -9.84 2.08 6.22
N GLU A 64 -10.07 1.11 7.09
CA GLU A 64 -9.03 0.63 8.01
C GLU A 64 -7.99 -0.19 7.25
N ILE A 65 -6.72 0.02 7.61
CA ILE A 65 -5.59 -0.68 6.97
C ILE A 65 -4.65 -1.28 8.01
N ASP A 66 -3.97 -2.35 7.63
CA ASP A 66 -2.72 -2.74 8.28
C ASP A 66 -1.56 -2.00 7.60
N ILE A 67 -1.04 -0.97 8.27
CA ILE A 67 0.08 -0.14 7.80
C ILE A 67 1.28 -1.01 7.43
N ARG A 68 1.53 -2.08 8.19
CA ARG A 68 2.66 -2.98 7.93
C ARG A 68 2.44 -3.79 6.67
N ALA A 69 1.22 -4.27 6.44
CA ALA A 69 0.86 -4.97 5.22
C ALA A 69 1.02 -4.05 4.00
N GLU A 70 0.48 -2.83 4.07
CA GLU A 70 0.59 -1.82 3.01
C GLU A 70 2.04 -1.46 2.70
N LEU A 71 2.87 -1.29 3.74
CA LEU A 71 4.30 -1.05 3.59
C LEU A 71 5.00 -2.21 2.88
N THR A 72 4.68 -3.44 3.27
CA THR A 72 5.27 -4.67 2.69
C THR A 72 4.92 -4.79 1.22
N VAL A 73 3.65 -4.58 0.86
CA VAL A 73 3.17 -4.60 -0.53
C VAL A 73 3.83 -3.48 -1.35
N SER A 74 3.94 -2.27 -0.80
CA SER A 74 4.58 -1.15 -1.48
C SER A 74 6.07 -1.39 -1.77
N LEU A 75 6.79 -2.03 -0.84
CA LEU A 75 8.20 -2.40 -1.05
C LEU A 75 8.35 -3.44 -2.15
N ARG A 76 7.52 -4.50 -2.15
CA ARG A 76 7.49 -5.51 -3.22
C ARG A 76 7.19 -4.88 -4.59
N ASN A 77 6.27 -3.90 -4.64
CA ASN A 77 6.01 -3.14 -5.86
C ASN A 77 7.24 -2.35 -6.32
N SER A 78 7.97 -1.68 -5.42
CA SER A 78 9.19 -0.95 -5.78
C SER A 78 10.30 -1.87 -6.29
N GLU A 79 10.46 -3.06 -5.74
CA GLU A 79 11.40 -4.08 -6.25
C GLU A 79 11.02 -4.50 -7.69
N LEU A 80 9.74 -4.80 -7.93
CA LEU A 80 9.24 -5.16 -9.25
C LEU A 80 9.43 -4.02 -10.27
N ILE A 81 9.12 -2.78 -9.88
CA ILE A 81 9.34 -1.59 -10.72
C ILE A 81 10.83 -1.44 -11.06
N SER A 82 11.71 -1.65 -10.09
CA SER A 82 13.17 -1.59 -10.29
C SER A 82 13.65 -2.64 -11.28
N GLU A 83 13.14 -3.87 -11.18
CA GLU A 83 13.44 -4.93 -12.15
C GLU A 83 12.94 -4.60 -13.56
N LEU A 84 11.72 -4.05 -13.68
CA LEU A 84 11.15 -3.63 -14.96
C LEU A 84 11.96 -2.49 -15.58
N LEU A 85 12.40 -1.52 -14.77
CA LEU A 85 13.30 -0.46 -15.20
C LEU A 85 14.65 -1.01 -15.67
N ALA A 86 15.24 -1.97 -14.93
CA ALA A 86 16.49 -2.61 -15.32
C ALA A 86 16.37 -3.35 -16.66
N LYS A 87 15.28 -4.12 -16.86
CA LYS A 87 14.97 -4.81 -18.13
C LYS A 87 14.78 -3.81 -19.28
N SER A 88 14.16 -2.66 -19.02
CA SER A 88 13.97 -1.60 -20.03
C SER A 88 15.28 -0.94 -20.51
N ASN A 89 16.36 -1.03 -19.73
CA ASN A 89 17.67 -0.48 -20.07
C ASN A 89 18.51 -1.41 -20.97
N ALA A 90 18.06 -2.65 -21.23
CA ALA A 90 18.74 -3.57 -22.13
C ALA A 90 18.72 -3.04 -23.58
N LYS A 91 19.91 -2.96 -24.21
CA LYS A 91 20.12 -2.29 -25.51
C LYS A 91 19.37 -3.01 -26.65
N GLY A 92 18.44 -2.30 -27.31
CA GLY A 92 17.76 -2.75 -28.53
C GLY A 92 16.91 -1.66 -29.20
N ILE A 93 16.48 -1.92 -30.44
CA ILE A 93 15.89 -0.98 -31.43
C ILE A 93 14.56 -0.32 -30.97
N MET A 94 14.01 -0.69 -29.81
CA MET A 94 12.73 -0.17 -29.26
C MET A 94 12.85 1.05 -28.33
N LYS A 95 13.92 1.84 -28.47
CA LYS A 95 14.28 2.97 -27.58
C LYS A 95 13.24 4.10 -27.49
N LYS A 96 12.29 4.23 -28.45
CA LYS A 96 11.22 5.25 -28.41
C LYS A 96 9.94 4.78 -27.71
N PHE A 97 9.55 3.50 -27.86
CA PHE A 97 8.41 2.93 -27.14
C PHE A 97 8.73 2.75 -25.65
N LEU A 98 9.96 2.35 -25.32
CA LEU A 98 10.42 2.16 -23.94
C LEU A 98 10.54 3.46 -23.12
N LYS A 99 10.66 4.64 -23.76
CA LYS A 99 10.74 5.93 -23.03
C LYS A 99 9.45 6.27 -22.29
N SER A 100 8.30 5.99 -22.91
CA SER A 100 6.99 6.22 -22.31
C SER A 100 6.75 5.28 -21.12
N GLY A 101 7.08 3.99 -21.28
CA GLY A 101 7.03 3.00 -20.20
C GLY A 101 8.00 3.33 -19.06
N ARG A 102 9.21 3.83 -19.36
CA ARG A 102 10.17 4.23 -18.33
C ARG A 102 9.67 5.40 -17.49
N ALA A 103 9.18 6.47 -18.12
CA ALA A 103 8.64 7.61 -17.39
C ALA A 103 7.43 7.22 -16.51
N MET A 104 6.60 6.29 -16.99
CA MET A 104 5.51 5.70 -16.21
C MET A 104 6.03 4.90 -15.01
N LEU A 105 7.04 4.04 -15.19
CA LEU A 105 7.65 3.27 -14.10
C LEU A 105 8.31 4.18 -13.05
N GLU A 106 9.04 5.23 -13.47
CA GLU A 106 9.62 6.23 -12.56
C GLU A 106 8.52 7.00 -11.80
N HIS A 107 7.38 7.27 -12.44
CA HIS A 107 6.23 7.88 -11.78
C HIS A 107 5.60 6.93 -10.75
N LEU A 108 5.45 5.65 -11.07
CA LEU A 108 4.94 4.63 -10.16
C LEU A 108 5.88 4.44 -8.97
N GLU A 109 7.19 4.41 -9.19
CA GLU A 109 8.19 4.34 -8.11
C GLU A 109 8.06 5.51 -7.15
N ARG A 110 7.93 6.74 -7.69
CA ARG A 110 7.70 7.94 -6.88
C ARG A 110 6.39 7.87 -6.11
N SER A 111 5.33 7.37 -6.74
CA SER A 111 4.02 7.20 -6.09
C SER A 111 4.09 6.21 -4.93
N GLU A 112 4.80 5.09 -5.08
CA GLU A 112 5.04 4.13 -3.99
C GLU A 112 5.91 4.73 -2.89
N GLU A 113 6.95 5.51 -3.22
CA GLU A 113 7.78 6.19 -2.24
C GLU A 113 6.98 7.23 -1.42
N GLU A 114 6.16 8.03 -2.08
CA GLU A 114 5.25 8.97 -1.42
C GLU A 114 4.26 8.22 -0.52
N TYR A 115 3.69 7.12 -0.99
CA TYR A 115 2.77 6.31 -0.20
C TYR A 115 3.44 5.79 1.08
N ARG A 116 4.65 5.23 0.99
CA ARG A 116 5.40 4.77 2.18
C ARG A 116 5.70 5.90 3.16
N LYS A 117 6.05 7.10 2.67
CA LYS A 117 6.26 8.27 3.54
C LYS A 117 5.00 8.58 4.34
N ARG A 118 3.82 8.50 3.71
CA ARG A 118 2.54 8.75 4.37
C ARG A 118 2.17 7.66 5.38
N LEU A 119 2.41 6.38 5.07
CA LEU A 119 2.28 5.27 6.02
C LEU A 119 3.18 5.47 7.25
N GLN A 120 4.42 5.89 7.04
CA GLN A 120 5.36 6.14 8.12
C GLN A 120 4.89 7.30 9.02
N LEU A 121 4.34 8.38 8.44
CA LEU A 121 3.74 9.47 9.23
C LEU A 121 2.55 8.99 10.07
N MET A 122 1.73 8.08 9.54
CA MET A 122 0.56 7.53 10.22
C MET A 122 0.94 6.60 11.38
N SER A 123 1.99 5.79 11.21
CA SER A 123 2.40 4.78 12.19
C SER A 123 2.84 5.35 13.55
N GLN A 124 3.30 6.62 13.60
CA GLN A 124 3.88 7.29 14.79
C GLN A 124 5.10 6.59 15.42
N GLN A 125 5.46 5.39 14.95
CA GLN A 125 6.56 4.55 15.40
C GLN A 125 7.26 3.95 14.19
N GLU A 126 8.47 3.41 14.36
CA GLU A 126 9.15 2.74 13.24
C GLU A 126 8.32 1.54 12.77
N CYS A 127 7.88 1.59 11.51
CA CYS A 127 7.13 0.50 10.90
C CYS A 127 8.12 -0.35 10.08
N THR A 128 8.44 -1.54 10.59
CA THR A 128 9.18 -2.54 9.82
C THR A 128 8.22 -3.35 8.96
N PRO A 129 8.57 -3.70 7.70
CA PRO A 129 7.72 -4.58 6.89
C PRO A 129 7.61 -5.98 7.50
N TYR A 130 6.62 -6.75 7.06
CA TYR A 130 6.55 -8.16 7.39
C TYR A 130 7.74 -8.94 6.79
N PRO A 131 8.10 -10.10 7.36
CA PRO A 131 9.11 -10.98 6.80
C PRO A 131 8.80 -11.38 5.35
N GLU A 132 9.83 -11.74 4.58
CA GLU A 132 9.68 -12.09 3.16
C GLU A 132 8.69 -13.25 2.93
N GLU A 133 8.68 -14.22 3.83
CA GLU A 133 7.78 -15.39 3.85
C GLU A 133 6.30 -15.04 4.14
N TRP A 134 6.01 -13.78 4.50
CA TRP A 134 4.65 -13.36 4.80
C TRP A 134 3.81 -13.27 3.52
N ASP A 135 2.76 -14.08 3.45
CA ASP A 135 1.79 -14.04 2.35
C ASP A 135 0.56 -13.19 2.73
N PRO A 136 0.26 -12.10 2.01
CA PRO A 136 -0.96 -11.32 2.23
C PRO A 136 -2.24 -12.16 2.08
N GLU A 137 -2.29 -13.10 1.13
CA GLU A 137 -3.49 -13.90 0.86
C GLU A 137 -3.79 -14.87 2.03
N GLU A 138 -2.75 -15.50 2.60
CA GLU A 138 -2.88 -16.34 3.79
C GLU A 138 -3.34 -15.57 5.03
N LYS A 139 -3.11 -14.25 5.07
CA LYS A 139 -3.59 -13.36 6.13
C LYS A 139 -4.96 -12.77 5.86
N GLY A 140 -5.61 -13.16 4.76
CA GLY A 140 -6.93 -12.66 4.38
C GLY A 140 -6.90 -11.23 3.85
N LEU A 141 -5.74 -10.71 3.43
CA LEU A 141 -5.70 -9.47 2.65
C LEU A 141 -6.05 -9.77 1.20
N GLU A 142 -7.06 -9.06 0.69
CA GLU A 142 -7.41 -9.10 -0.72
C GLU A 142 -6.38 -8.32 -1.54
N ILE A 143 -5.68 -9.02 -2.43
CA ILE A 143 -4.69 -8.44 -3.35
C ILE A 143 -5.18 -8.58 -4.79
N LYS A 144 -5.25 -7.46 -5.49
CA LYS A 144 -5.44 -7.40 -6.94
C LYS A 144 -4.10 -7.15 -7.61
N LYS A 145 -3.80 -7.91 -8.66
CA LYS A 145 -2.61 -7.68 -9.50
C LYS A 145 -2.98 -6.77 -10.67
N MET A 146 -2.20 -5.73 -10.92
CA MET A 146 -2.36 -4.80 -12.03
C MET A 146 -1.68 -5.33 -13.28
N ASP A 147 -2.46 -5.72 -14.29
CA ASP A 147 -1.92 -6.05 -15.60
C ASP A 147 -1.49 -4.79 -16.39
N PRO A 148 -0.42 -4.85 -17.20
CA PRO A 148 0.51 -5.98 -17.39
C PRO A 148 1.71 -5.97 -16.42
N LEU A 149 1.77 -5.02 -15.49
CA LEU A 149 2.96 -4.76 -14.67
C LEU A 149 3.14 -5.76 -13.52
N GLY A 150 2.07 -6.44 -13.11
CA GLY A 150 2.06 -7.38 -11.98
C GLY A 150 2.10 -6.72 -10.60
N LEU A 151 1.93 -5.39 -10.51
CA LEU A 151 1.92 -4.65 -9.24
C LEU A 151 0.74 -5.08 -8.38
N GLN A 152 0.96 -5.18 -7.07
CA GLN A 152 -0.03 -5.58 -6.10
C GLN A 152 -0.76 -4.36 -5.55
N LEU A 153 -2.08 -4.40 -5.56
CA LEU A 153 -2.97 -3.43 -4.92
C LEU A 153 -3.80 -4.14 -3.87
N THR A 154 -3.75 -3.63 -2.63
CA THR A 154 -4.68 -4.03 -1.58
C THR A 154 -6.08 -3.51 -1.86
N ALA A 155 -7.10 -4.04 -1.19
CA ALA A 155 -8.46 -3.50 -1.25
C ALA A 155 -8.50 -2.01 -0.88
N ALA A 156 -7.69 -1.57 0.08
CA ALA A 156 -7.63 -0.17 0.51
C ALA A 156 -7.15 0.78 -0.60
N ARG A 157 -6.44 0.27 -1.60
CA ARG A 157 -5.93 1.06 -2.74
C ARG A 157 -6.82 0.99 -3.98
N GLN A 158 -8.02 0.40 -3.87
CA GLN A 158 -8.98 0.23 -4.97
C GLN A 158 -10.23 1.10 -4.73
N PRO A 159 -10.26 2.34 -5.26
CA PRO A 159 -11.35 3.27 -4.99
C PRO A 159 -12.71 2.80 -5.51
N GLU A 160 -12.74 1.90 -6.50
CA GLU A 160 -13.96 1.32 -7.07
C GLU A 160 -14.75 0.49 -6.04
N LEU A 161 -14.09 -0.03 -5.01
CA LEU A 161 -14.75 -0.78 -3.93
C LEU A 161 -15.56 0.13 -3.00
N TYR A 162 -15.19 1.40 -2.90
CA TYR A 162 -15.79 2.37 -1.97
C TYR A 162 -16.74 3.33 -2.67
N PHE A 163 -16.47 3.61 -3.94
CA PHE A 163 -17.32 4.42 -4.79
C PHE A 163 -17.67 3.64 -6.07
N PRO A 164 -18.61 2.69 -5.99
CA PRO A 164 -19.08 2.01 -7.19
C PRO A 164 -19.65 3.05 -8.15
N ASP A 165 -19.27 2.98 -9.42
CA ASP A 165 -19.91 3.80 -10.44
C ASP A 165 -21.38 3.38 -10.53
N ALA A 166 -22.28 4.36 -10.46
CA ALA A 166 -23.70 4.09 -10.69
C ALA A 166 -23.84 3.59 -12.12
N SER A 167 -24.15 2.29 -12.25
CA SER A 167 -24.42 1.63 -13.53
C SER A 167 -25.67 2.17 -14.19
#